data_AF-A0A8S0ZW85-F1
#
_entry.id   AF-A0A8S0ZW85-F1
#
_cell.length_a   1.000
_cell.length_b   1.000
_cell.length_c   1.000
_cell.angle_alpha   90.00
_cell.angle_beta   90.00
_cell.angle_gamma   90.00
#
_symmetry.space_group_name_H-M   'P 1'
#
loop_
_entity.id
_entity.type
_entity.pdbx_description
1 polymer ?
#
loop_
_entity_poly.entity_id
_entity_poly.type
_entity_poly.pdbx_seq_one_letter_code
_entity_poly.pdbx_strand_id
1 'polypeptide(L)'
;MRTTPTAALEVALGLPPLDLFIQQEAAMALIRLKHLGLWHKRGGSHSKLWDQLVEYEPLIAAPCDRIPKHHIFTRRYYIQIHGNDRDQSGINEVRIYTDGSKTRSGTGAGVFSQDLNINISLALGQHSSIFQCECVAITYAATTAISRGIKDYNTSTGTARYIQWGNPPMD
;
A
#
# COMPACT_ATOMS: atom_id res chain seq x y z
N MET A 1 -5.84 37.06 20.36
CA MET A 1 -6.71 37.98 21.11
C MET A 1 -8.13 37.67 20.67
N ARG A 2 -8.94 36.99 21.51
CA ARG A 2 -10.35 36.71 21.18
C ARG A 2 -11.12 37.99 21.46
N THR A 3 -11.74 38.58 20.45
CA THR A 3 -12.61 39.74 20.63
C THR A 3 -14.06 39.27 20.49
N THR A 4 -14.98 39.84 21.27
CA THR A 4 -16.41 39.53 21.20
C THR A 4 -16.99 39.59 19.78
N PRO A 5 -16.57 40.55 18.90
CA PRO A 5 -16.97 40.55 17.49
C PRO A 5 -16.54 39.31 16.71
N THR A 6 -15.31 38.80 16.94
CA THR A 6 -14.82 37.59 16.27
C THR A 6 -15.64 36.37 16.65
N ALA A 7 -15.90 36.18 17.95
CA ALA A 7 -16.70 35.06 18.43
C ALA A 7 -18.16 35.13 17.91
N ALA A 8 -18.74 36.32 17.85
CA ALA A 8 -20.09 36.52 17.31
C ALA A 8 -20.15 36.17 15.81
N LEU A 9 -19.13 36.55 15.03
CA LEU A 9 -19.05 36.24 13.61
C LEU A 9 -18.84 34.73 13.37
N GLU A 10 -17.97 34.09 14.15
CA GLU A 10 -17.74 32.64 14.10
C GLU A 10 -19.05 31.87 14.32
N VAL A 11 -19.82 32.25 15.34
CA VAL A 11 -21.13 31.64 15.62
C VAL A 11 -22.13 31.93 14.50
N ALA A 12 -22.24 33.19 14.04
CA ALA A 12 -23.19 33.57 13.00
C ALA A 12 -22.93 32.86 11.66
N LEU A 13 -21.67 32.55 11.36
CA LEU A 13 -21.25 31.87 10.12
C LEU A 13 -21.09 30.34 10.30
N GLY A 14 -21.29 29.81 11.50
CA GLY A 14 -21.09 28.38 11.79
C GLY A 14 -19.63 27.93 11.65
N LEU A 15 -18.67 28.83 11.88
CA LEU A 15 -17.24 28.55 11.79
C LEU A 15 -16.69 28.09 13.15
N PRO A 16 -15.71 27.17 13.16
CA PRO A 16 -14.98 26.87 14.38
C PRO A 16 -14.17 28.09 14.84
N PRO A 17 -13.92 28.23 16.16
CA PRO A 17 -13.01 29.26 16.66
C PRO A 17 -11.67 29.25 15.92
N LEU A 18 -11.21 30.42 15.48
CA LEU A 18 -10.04 30.55 14.61
C LEU A 18 -8.78 29.92 15.22
N ASP A 19 -8.60 30.04 16.53
CA ASP A 19 -7.46 29.46 17.23
C ASP A 19 -7.48 27.93 17.23
N LEU A 20 -8.65 27.31 17.36
CA LEU A 20 -8.81 25.86 17.22
C LEU A 20 -8.56 25.41 15.78
N PHE A 21 -9.06 26.16 14.79
CA PHE A 21 -8.80 25.86 13.38
C PHE A 21 -7.31 25.89 13.05
N ILE A 22 -6.58 26.92 13.52
CA ILE A 22 -5.13 27.02 13.33
C ILE A 22 -4.38 25.86 14.00
N GLN A 23 -4.80 25.46 15.21
CA GLN A 23 -4.21 24.30 15.89
C GLN A 23 -4.43 23.00 15.12
N GLN A 24 -5.64 22.79 14.59
CA GLN A 24 -5.96 21.63 13.75
C GLN A 24 -5.10 21.61 12.49
N GLU A 25 -4.99 22.73 11.76
CA GLU A 25 -4.17 22.79 10.54
C GLU A 25 -2.69 22.57 10.84
N ALA A 26 -2.17 23.10 11.95
CA ALA A 26 -0.81 22.85 12.41
C ALA A 26 -0.58 21.36 12.73
N ALA A 27 -1.52 20.71 13.41
CA ALA A 27 -1.48 19.28 13.69
C ALA A 27 -1.50 18.44 12.40
N MET A 28 -2.40 18.74 11.47
CA MET A 28 -2.50 18.05 10.19
C MET A 28 -1.23 18.22 9.35
N ALA A 29 -0.65 19.42 9.30
CA ALA A 29 0.62 19.67 8.64
C ALA A 29 1.77 18.87 9.28
N LEU A 30 1.82 18.80 10.60
CA LEU A 30 2.80 18.02 11.35
C LEU A 30 2.71 16.52 11.04
N ILE A 31 1.50 15.94 11.06
CA ILE A 31 1.26 14.53 10.71
C ILE A 31 1.77 14.25 9.29
N ARG A 32 1.46 15.13 8.33
CA ARG A 32 1.94 15.00 6.94
C ARG A 32 3.47 15.04 6.85
N LEU A 33 4.12 15.97 7.57
CA LEU A 33 5.58 16.06 7.60
C LEU A 33 6.23 14.82 8.23
N LYS A 34 5.62 14.27 9.28
CA LYS A 34 6.06 13.02 9.92
C LYS A 34 5.97 11.84 8.98
N HIS A 35 4.82 11.64 8.32
CA HIS A 35 4.65 10.56 7.34
C HIS A 35 5.57 10.70 6.11
N LEU A 36 5.99 11.92 5.78
CA LEU A 36 6.97 12.17 4.71
C LEU A 36 8.43 12.04 5.16
N GLY A 37 8.69 11.79 6.45
CA GLY A 37 10.05 11.78 7.01
C GLY A 37 10.75 13.14 7.00
N LEU A 38 10.00 14.23 6.77
CA LEU A 38 10.53 15.60 6.69
C LEU A 38 10.55 16.32 8.05
N TRP A 39 9.87 15.75 9.04
CA TRP A 39 9.82 16.32 10.37
C TRP A 39 11.09 16.00 11.18
N HIS A 40 11.74 17.07 11.67
CA HIS A 40 12.86 16.97 12.60
C HIS A 40 12.52 17.66 13.91
N LYS A 41 12.67 16.95 15.04
CA LYS A 41 12.45 17.51 16.38
C LYS A 41 13.58 18.51 16.68
N ARG A 42 13.32 19.80 16.49
CA ARG A 42 14.23 20.88 16.95
C ARG A 42 13.71 21.35 18.31
N GLY A 43 14.56 21.58 19.30
CA GLY A 43 14.19 21.77 20.73
C GLY A 43 13.28 22.96 21.11
N GLY A 44 12.43 23.47 20.22
CA GLY A 44 11.45 24.53 20.48
C GLY A 44 10.05 24.02 20.89
N SER A 45 9.20 24.96 21.31
CA SER A 45 7.83 24.72 21.79
C SER A 45 6.97 23.93 20.78
N HIS A 46 7.07 24.24 19.48
CA HIS A 46 6.31 23.59 18.42
C HIS A 46 6.65 22.10 18.22
N SER A 47 7.76 21.64 18.79
CA SER A 47 8.18 20.24 18.68
C SER A 47 7.52 19.30 19.69
N LYS A 48 6.82 19.87 20.67
CA LYS A 48 6.03 19.12 21.66
C LYS A 48 4.66 18.70 21.12
N LEU A 49 4.19 19.36 20.06
CA LEU A 49 2.87 19.08 19.47
C LEU A 49 2.74 17.62 19.02
N TRP A 50 3.82 17.01 18.51
CA TRP A 50 3.79 15.60 18.13
C TRP A 50 3.53 14.70 19.33
N ASP A 51 4.25 14.93 20.42
CA ASP A 51 4.11 14.13 21.64
C ASP A 51 2.68 14.28 22.20
N GLN A 52 2.13 15.50 22.17
CA GLN A 52 0.74 15.79 22.57
C GLN A 52 -0.30 15.09 21.69
N LEU A 53 -0.10 15.06 20.37
CA LEU A 53 -1.02 14.38 19.46
C LEU A 53 -1.04 12.87 19.68
N VAL A 54 0.14 12.26 19.85
CA VAL A 54 0.26 10.82 20.09
C VAL A 54 -0.29 10.44 21.47
N GLU A 55 -0.12 11.30 22.48
CA GLU A 55 -0.74 11.12 23.80
C GLU A 55 -2.28 11.19 23.72
N TYR A 56 -2.82 12.10 22.91
CA TYR A 56 -4.26 12.23 22.71
C TYR A 56 -4.87 11.07 21.91
N GLU A 57 -4.22 10.67 20.81
CA GLU A 57 -4.66 9.56 19.94
C GLU A 57 -3.44 8.75 19.48
N PRO A 58 -3.18 7.58 20.10
CA PRO A 58 -2.06 6.72 19.75
C PRO A 58 -2.04 6.26 18.28
N LEU A 59 -3.21 6.17 17.61
CA LEU A 59 -3.29 5.80 16.20
C LEU A 59 -2.58 6.81 15.27
N ILE A 60 -2.34 8.05 15.71
CA ILE A 60 -1.57 9.03 14.93
C ILE A 60 -0.12 8.56 14.69
N ALA A 61 0.42 7.74 15.58
CA ALA A 61 1.76 7.17 15.43
C ALA A 61 1.79 5.88 14.61
N ALA A 62 0.62 5.38 14.16
CA ALA A 62 0.56 4.15 13.38
C ALA A 62 1.29 4.31 12.02
N PRO A 63 1.86 3.23 11.47
CA PRO A 63 2.44 3.25 10.13
C PRO A 63 1.41 3.75 9.11
N CYS A 64 1.82 4.69 8.26
CA CYS A 64 1.00 5.15 7.16
C CYS A 64 1.24 4.27 5.93
N ASP A 65 0.17 3.74 5.32
CA ASP A 65 0.22 2.97 4.07
C ASP A 65 0.71 3.77 2.85
N ARG A 66 1.07 5.05 3.06
CA ARG A 66 1.61 5.91 2.01
C ARG A 66 2.99 5.41 1.59
N ILE A 67 3.06 4.89 0.37
CA ILE A 67 4.31 4.56 -0.31
C ILE A 67 4.79 5.81 -1.08
N PRO A 68 5.83 6.52 -0.64
CA PRO A 68 6.37 7.65 -1.41
C PRO A 68 6.90 7.15 -2.75
N LYS A 69 6.60 7.88 -3.83
CA LYS A 69 7.12 7.56 -5.17
C LYS A 69 8.63 7.73 -5.16
N HIS A 70 9.36 6.63 -5.27
CA HIS A 70 10.82 6.64 -5.40
C HIS A 70 11.20 6.30 -6.84
N HIS A 71 11.75 7.28 -7.57
CA HIS A 71 12.17 7.07 -8.95
C HIS A 71 13.61 6.53 -8.98
N ILE A 72 13.77 5.26 -9.36
CA ILE A 72 15.08 4.62 -9.54
C ILE A 72 15.44 4.62 -11.02
N PHE A 73 16.02 5.71 -11.50
CA PHE A 73 16.41 5.85 -12.92
C PHE A 73 17.66 5.05 -13.30
N THR A 74 18.38 4.48 -12.33
CA THR A 74 19.57 3.66 -12.57
C THR A 74 19.26 2.26 -13.09
N ARG A 75 18.05 1.74 -12.85
CA ARG A 75 17.61 0.44 -13.34
C ARG A 75 16.83 0.63 -14.63
N ARG A 76 17.34 0.06 -15.73
CA ARG A 76 16.62 0.00 -17.00
C ARG A 76 15.76 -1.25 -16.98
N TYR A 77 14.46 -1.09 -16.87
CA TYR A 77 13.49 -2.15 -17.11
C TYR A 77 12.54 -1.69 -18.22
N TYR A 78 12.13 -2.62 -19.08
CA TYR A 78 11.15 -2.37 -20.12
C TYR A 78 9.88 -3.13 -19.74
N ILE A 79 8.77 -2.42 -19.58
CA ILE A 79 7.46 -3.03 -19.30
C ILE A 79 6.66 -3.01 -20.59
N GLN A 80 6.24 -4.18 -21.04
CA GLN A 80 5.29 -4.32 -22.13
C GLN A 80 3.97 -4.83 -21.58
N ILE A 81 2.93 -4.02 -21.69
CA ILE A 81 1.57 -4.40 -21.31
C ILE A 81 0.82 -4.73 -22.59
N HIS A 82 0.60 -6.02 -22.82
CA HIS A 82 -0.17 -6.50 -23.96
C HIS A 82 -1.68 -6.37 -23.66
N GLY A 83 -2.46 -5.96 -24.67
CA GLY A 83 -3.92 -6.11 -24.64
C GLY A 83 -4.32 -7.57 -24.78
N ASN A 84 -5.63 -7.85 -24.93
CA ASN A 84 -6.22 -9.19 -25.05
C ASN A 84 -5.81 -9.96 -26.34
N ASP A 85 -4.69 -9.57 -26.96
CA ASP A 85 -4.10 -10.22 -28.10
C ASP A 85 -3.32 -11.44 -27.62
N ARG A 86 -3.52 -12.54 -28.34
CA ARG A 86 -3.00 -13.89 -28.11
C ARG A 86 -1.69 -13.91 -27.31
N ASP A 87 -1.73 -14.59 -26.17
CA ASP A 87 -0.59 -14.93 -25.30
C ASP A 87 0.49 -15.65 -26.13
N GLN A 88 1.43 -14.89 -26.67
CA GLN A 88 2.56 -15.42 -27.42
C GLN A 88 3.75 -15.44 -26.47
N SER A 89 4.26 -16.65 -26.16
CA SER A 89 5.48 -16.74 -25.37
C SER A 89 6.66 -16.23 -26.18
N GLY A 90 7.39 -15.27 -25.63
CA GLY A 90 8.68 -14.84 -26.13
C GLY A 90 9.77 -15.89 -25.89
N ILE A 91 10.93 -15.68 -26.53
CA ILE A 91 12.13 -16.48 -26.28
C ILE A 91 12.67 -16.13 -24.88
N ASN A 92 13.05 -17.14 -24.10
CA ASN A 92 13.58 -17.00 -22.74
C ASN A 92 12.62 -16.27 -21.78
N GLU A 93 11.34 -16.61 -21.87
CA GLU A 93 10.28 -16.05 -21.04
C GLU A 93 9.83 -17.03 -19.96
N VAL A 94 9.69 -16.52 -18.73
CA VAL A 94 9.10 -17.23 -17.60
C VAL A 94 7.71 -16.69 -17.34
N ARG A 95 6.72 -17.59 -17.27
CA ARG A 95 5.35 -17.22 -16.94
C ARG A 95 5.07 -17.38 -15.46
N ILE A 96 4.55 -16.31 -14.87
CA ILE A 96 4.06 -16.32 -13.48
C ILE A 96 2.64 -15.81 -13.46
N TYR A 97 1.74 -16.62 -12.94
CA TYR A 97 0.35 -16.29 -12.77
C TYR A 97 0.09 -15.85 -11.33
N THR A 98 -0.62 -14.74 -11.18
CA THR A 98 -1.00 -14.20 -9.88
C THR A 98 -2.51 -14.02 -9.81
N ASP A 99 -3.06 -14.15 -8.61
CA ASP A 99 -4.48 -13.91 -8.38
C ASP A 99 -4.73 -13.47 -6.93
N GLY A 100 -5.71 -12.59 -6.74
CA GLY A 100 -6.19 -12.12 -5.46
C GLY A 100 -7.63 -12.55 -5.22
N SER A 101 -7.90 -13.20 -4.09
CA SER A 101 -9.23 -13.68 -3.74
C SER A 101 -9.83 -12.96 -2.54
N LYS A 102 -11.15 -12.74 -2.60
CA LYS A 102 -11.96 -12.28 -1.46
C LYS A 102 -13.28 -13.03 -1.42
N THR A 103 -13.55 -13.61 -0.28
CA THR A 103 -14.80 -14.32 0.02
C THR A 103 -15.46 -13.68 1.25
N ARG A 104 -16.61 -14.23 1.66
CA ARG A 104 -17.25 -13.82 2.92
C ARG A 104 -16.46 -14.26 4.16
N SER A 105 -15.69 -15.33 4.07
CA SER A 105 -14.94 -15.93 5.19
C SER A 105 -13.51 -15.41 5.33
N GLY A 106 -12.96 -14.80 4.27
CA GLY A 106 -11.60 -14.29 4.27
C GLY A 106 -11.07 -13.91 2.89
N THR A 107 -9.80 -13.54 2.87
CA THR A 107 -9.06 -13.06 1.72
C THR A 107 -7.76 -13.83 1.56
N GLY A 108 -7.27 -13.95 0.34
CA GLY A 108 -6.02 -14.66 0.06
C GLY A 108 -5.37 -14.24 -1.25
N ALA A 109 -4.12 -14.66 -1.42
CA ALA A 109 -3.32 -14.38 -2.60
C ALA A 109 -2.69 -15.67 -3.13
N GLY A 110 -2.57 -15.78 -4.46
CA GLY A 110 -2.04 -16.93 -5.15
C GLY A 110 -0.92 -16.60 -6.13
N VAL A 111 0.07 -17.49 -6.21
CA VAL A 111 1.12 -17.43 -7.23
C VAL A 111 1.34 -18.83 -7.79
N PHE A 112 1.32 -18.93 -9.12
CA PHE A 112 1.58 -20.18 -9.82
C PHE A 112 2.56 -19.98 -10.98
N SER A 113 3.49 -20.91 -11.16
CA SER A 113 4.35 -20.97 -12.34
C SER A 113 4.78 -22.41 -12.57
N GLN A 114 4.49 -22.94 -13.76
CA GLN A 114 4.94 -24.28 -14.15
C GLN A 114 6.46 -24.30 -14.35
N ASP A 115 6.99 -23.30 -15.07
CA ASP A 115 8.42 -23.19 -15.42
C ASP A 115 9.30 -23.12 -14.17
N LEU A 116 8.84 -22.41 -13.14
CA LEU A 116 9.55 -22.27 -11.88
C LEU A 116 9.11 -23.29 -10.82
N ASN A 117 8.17 -24.20 -11.10
CA ASN A 117 7.57 -25.07 -10.09
C ASN A 117 7.18 -24.28 -8.81
N ILE A 118 6.36 -23.25 -9.01
CA ILE A 118 5.78 -22.41 -7.95
C ILE A 118 4.30 -22.74 -7.84
N ASN A 119 3.87 -23.05 -6.63
CA ASN A 119 2.46 -23.16 -6.26
C ASN A 119 2.30 -22.63 -4.83
N ILE A 120 1.89 -21.38 -4.71
CA ILE A 120 1.81 -20.65 -3.43
C ILE A 120 0.38 -20.18 -3.22
N SER A 121 -0.13 -20.43 -2.02
CA SER A 121 -1.39 -19.89 -1.51
C SER A 121 -1.14 -19.21 -0.17
N LEU A 122 -1.61 -17.98 -0.02
CA LEU A 122 -1.44 -17.17 1.20
C LEU A 122 -2.80 -16.74 1.73
N ALA A 123 -3.09 -17.04 3.00
CA ALA A 123 -4.24 -16.49 3.71
C ALA A 123 -3.89 -15.10 4.28
N LEU A 124 -4.69 -14.08 3.97
CA LEU A 124 -4.45 -12.67 4.33
C LEU A 124 -5.41 -12.14 5.41
N GLY A 125 -6.21 -13.02 6.02
CA GLY A 125 -7.20 -12.66 7.03
C GLY A 125 -8.54 -12.26 6.42
N GLN A 126 -9.31 -11.40 7.10
CA GLN A 126 -10.68 -11.02 6.67
C GLN A 126 -10.80 -9.59 6.15
N HIS A 127 -9.85 -8.73 6.48
CA HIS A 127 -10.01 -7.29 6.32
C HIS A 127 -9.33 -6.74 5.06
N SER A 128 -8.51 -7.53 4.36
CA SER A 128 -7.86 -7.08 3.14
C SER A 128 -8.87 -6.82 2.01
N SER A 129 -8.59 -5.84 1.17
CA SER A 129 -9.33 -5.65 -0.08
C SER A 129 -8.83 -6.62 -1.16
N ILE A 130 -9.65 -6.85 -2.20
CA ILE A 130 -9.23 -7.65 -3.38
C ILE A 130 -7.95 -7.05 -3.97
N PHE A 131 -7.90 -5.72 -4.09
CA PHE A 131 -6.73 -5.02 -4.61
C PHE A 131 -5.46 -5.26 -3.77
N GLN A 132 -5.57 -5.24 -2.44
CA GLN A 132 -4.43 -5.56 -1.58
C GLN A 132 -3.96 -7.01 -1.78
N CYS A 133 -4.88 -7.95 -1.98
CA CYS A 133 -4.54 -9.35 -2.25
C CYS A 133 -3.75 -9.50 -3.56
N GLU A 134 -4.19 -8.82 -4.62
CA GLU A 134 -3.49 -8.78 -5.92
C GLU A 134 -2.08 -8.19 -5.78
N CYS A 135 -1.94 -7.07 -5.07
CA CYS A 135 -0.63 -6.47 -4.82
C CYS A 135 0.29 -7.43 -4.05
N VAL A 136 -0.23 -8.15 -3.06
CA VAL A 136 0.53 -9.17 -2.31
C VAL A 136 0.95 -10.31 -3.23
N ALA A 137 0.05 -10.82 -4.09
CA ALA A 137 0.35 -11.88 -5.04
C ALA A 137 1.51 -11.50 -5.99
N ILE A 138 1.45 -10.30 -6.59
CA ILE A 138 2.51 -9.76 -7.47
C ILE A 138 3.83 -9.60 -6.70
N THR A 139 3.78 -9.05 -5.48
CA THR A 139 4.98 -8.88 -4.65
C THR A 139 5.63 -10.24 -4.34
N TYR A 140 4.82 -11.24 -4.01
CA TYR A 140 5.30 -12.59 -3.70
C TYR A 140 5.85 -13.30 -4.94
N ALA A 141 5.22 -13.10 -6.10
CA ALA A 141 5.70 -13.59 -7.39
C ALA A 141 7.10 -13.04 -7.71
N ALA A 142 7.28 -11.72 -7.62
CA ALA A 142 8.56 -11.08 -7.91
C ALA A 142 9.67 -11.54 -6.94
N THR A 143 9.38 -11.60 -5.64
CA THR A 143 10.35 -12.06 -4.64
C THR A 143 10.73 -13.54 -4.82
N THR A 144 9.76 -14.40 -5.16
CA THR A 144 10.01 -15.82 -5.44
C THR A 144 10.81 -16.01 -6.73
N ALA A 145 10.52 -15.24 -7.78
CA ALA A 145 11.31 -15.29 -9.02
C ALA A 145 12.78 -14.91 -8.76
N ILE A 146 13.01 -13.86 -7.98
CA ILE A 146 14.37 -13.41 -7.60
C ILE A 146 15.09 -14.50 -6.78
N SER A 147 14.41 -15.13 -5.82
CA SER A 147 15.02 -16.18 -4.98
C SER A 147 15.37 -17.44 -5.77
N ARG A 148 14.63 -17.73 -6.86
CA ARG A 148 14.94 -18.80 -7.82
C ARG A 148 16.00 -18.42 -8.87
N GLY A 149 16.59 -17.22 -8.77
CA GLY A 149 17.70 -16.80 -9.64
C GLY A 149 17.28 -16.20 -10.98
N ILE A 150 16.01 -15.85 -11.17
CA ILE A 150 15.52 -15.22 -12.40
C ILE A 150 15.97 -13.76 -12.43
N LYS A 151 17.03 -13.47 -13.19
CA LYS A 151 17.62 -12.12 -13.33
C LYS A 151 17.80 -11.65 -14.77
N ASP A 152 17.85 -12.58 -15.73
CA ASP A 152 18.10 -12.30 -17.16
C ASP A 152 17.02 -12.90 -18.09
N TYR A 153 15.86 -13.23 -17.54
CA TYR A 153 14.71 -13.74 -18.30
C TYR A 153 13.70 -12.62 -18.51
N ASN A 154 12.98 -12.70 -19.63
CA ASN A 154 11.73 -11.95 -19.76
C ASN A 154 10.72 -12.58 -18.80
N THR A 155 10.03 -11.75 -18.02
CA THR A 155 8.97 -12.24 -17.11
C THR A 155 7.64 -11.73 -17.60
N SER A 156 6.73 -12.63 -17.93
CA SER A 156 5.34 -12.28 -18.20
C SER A 156 4.47 -12.66 -17.02
N THR A 157 3.73 -11.68 -16.54
CA THR A 157 2.76 -11.82 -15.47
C THR A 157 1.37 -11.78 -16.05
N GLY A 158 0.63 -12.88 -15.91
CA GLY A 158 -0.77 -12.96 -16.28
C GLY A 158 -1.66 -13.04 -15.05
N THR A 159 -2.84 -12.42 -15.09
CA THR A 159 -3.92 -12.74 -14.15
C THR A 159 -4.55 -14.05 -14.58
N ALA A 160 -4.39 -15.12 -13.79
CA ALA A 160 -5.08 -16.37 -14.08
C ALA A 160 -6.56 -16.21 -13.70
N ARG A 161 -7.45 -16.19 -14.69
CA ARG A 161 -8.90 -16.08 -14.44
C ARG A 161 -9.53 -17.35 -13.84
N TYR A 162 -8.79 -18.45 -13.76
CA TYR A 162 -9.22 -19.71 -13.14
C TYR A 162 -8.02 -20.46 -12.58
N ILE A 163 -7.61 -20.16 -11.35
CA ILE A 163 -6.85 -21.10 -10.53
C ILE A 163 -7.88 -21.88 -9.71
N GLN A 164 -8.15 -23.13 -10.07
CA GLN A 164 -8.94 -24.02 -9.21
C GLN A 164 -8.12 -24.32 -7.95
N TRP A 165 -8.53 -23.72 -6.84
CA TRP A 165 -8.06 -24.06 -5.51
C TRP A 165 -8.55 -25.47 -5.17
N GLY A 166 -7.71 -26.47 -5.40
CA GLY A 166 -7.96 -27.81 -4.87
C GLY A 166 -8.05 -27.73 -3.35
N ASN A 167 -9.16 -28.22 -2.79
CA ASN A 167 -9.22 -28.47 -1.35
C ASN A 167 -8.02 -29.35 -0.96
N PRO A 168 -7.36 -29.09 0.18
CA PRO A 168 -6.36 -30.01 0.68
C PRO A 168 -7.02 -31.40 0.81
N PRO A 169 -6.29 -32.49 0.51
CA PRO A 169 -6.78 -33.82 0.83
C PRO A 169 -7.11 -33.84 2.33
N MET A 170 -8.38 -34.04 2.65
CA MET A 170 -8.75 -34.62 3.93
C MET A 170 -8.35 -36.09 3.84
N ASP A 171 -7.61 -36.56 4.83
CA ASP A 171 -7.11 -37.94 4.95
C ASP A 171 -8.14 -39.02 4.61
#